data_AF-A0A2V7H6B6-F1
#
_entry.id   AF-A0A2V7H6B6-F1
#
_cell.length_a   1.000
_cell.length_b   1.000
_cell.length_c   1.000
_cell.angle_alpha   90.00
_cell.angle_beta   90.00
_cell.angle_gamma   90.00
#
_symmetry.space_group_name_H-M   'P 1'
#
loop_
_entity.id
_entity.type
_entity.pdbx_description
1 polymer ?
#
loop_
_entity_poly.entity_id
_entity_poly.type
_entity_poly.pdbx_seq_one_letter_code
_entity_poly.pdbx_strand_id
1 'polypeptide(L)'
;MSVVQSDETGGRLLGLALIALTATGCVNGRTVVPVRMQPAALAMPSAVDLSSHEATVRGIAGIIVRDLGLPLPETVTVYVYSSREIFEQGLVDDGRVSRVRAAELSDFALGVGKRRQLLLHQEPNVGSAEWVRLVAHELAHVSQIELAEGEGRAEQWLAEGLAEWTAYRVLERLRLDTVVRRRLVAVESVRAHRPVVARRLDLETLGTPRGFTVRHLREGSQATYQLSYLLADYLIARDGLDHVVDYFRSCATRGDRHGKFAAAFGQSLEDFEREALAHLAKFSH
;
A
#
# COMPACT_ATOMS: atom_id res chain seq x y z
N MET A 1 71.11 -31.85 30.44
CA MET A 1 69.84 -32.23 31.09
C MET A 1 68.82 -31.16 30.74
N SER A 2 67.88 -31.54 29.85
CA SER A 2 66.52 -31.01 29.60
C SER A 2 66.30 -29.52 29.37
N VAL A 3 65.43 -29.02 28.47
CA VAL A 3 64.47 -29.50 27.43
C VAL A 3 64.05 -28.17 26.73
N VAL A 4 64.26 -27.97 25.41
CA VAL A 4 63.23 -27.86 24.33
C VAL A 4 62.04 -26.95 24.75
N GLN A 5 61.62 -25.85 24.08
CA GLN A 5 61.18 -25.70 22.68
C GLN A 5 60.86 -24.22 22.37
N SER A 6 60.82 -23.90 21.08
CA SER A 6 60.40 -22.66 20.43
C SER A 6 58.88 -22.38 20.53
N ASP A 7 58.45 -21.12 20.37
CA ASP A 7 57.70 -20.69 19.17
C ASP A 7 57.30 -19.20 19.18
N GLU A 8 57.46 -18.59 18.01
CA GLU A 8 56.83 -17.34 17.58
C GLU A 8 55.30 -17.45 17.64
N THR A 9 54.60 -16.36 17.90
CA THR A 9 53.37 -16.03 17.13
C THR A 9 52.94 -14.59 17.38
N GLY A 10 52.96 -13.79 16.30
CA GLY A 10 52.33 -12.48 16.24
C GLY A 10 50.81 -12.61 16.30
N GLY A 11 50.20 -11.96 17.29
CA GLY A 11 48.75 -11.83 17.41
C GLY A 11 48.21 -10.83 16.39
N ARG A 12 47.74 -11.32 15.24
CA ARG A 12 46.83 -10.57 14.36
C ARG A 12 45.45 -10.51 15.02
N LEU A 13 44.99 -9.30 15.32
CA LEU A 13 43.59 -8.99 15.63
C LEU A 13 42.70 -9.40 14.44
N LEU A 14 41.97 -10.51 14.57
CA LEU A 14 40.86 -10.83 13.67
C LEU A 14 39.62 -10.07 14.14
N GLY A 15 39.24 -9.03 13.39
CA GLY A 15 37.93 -8.43 13.48
C GLY A 15 36.87 -9.42 13.00
N LEU A 16 35.98 -9.84 13.91
CA LEU A 16 34.76 -10.57 13.57
C LEU A 16 33.78 -9.60 12.90
N ALA A 17 33.78 -9.59 11.56
CA ALA A 17 32.70 -9.01 10.79
C ALA A 17 31.46 -9.91 10.93
N LEU A 18 30.47 -9.45 11.70
CA LEU A 18 29.18 -10.11 11.81
C LEU A 18 28.40 -9.87 10.50
N ILE A 19 28.52 -10.80 9.55
CA ILE A 19 27.70 -10.81 8.34
C ILE A 19 26.28 -11.21 8.76
N ALA A 20 25.38 -10.23 8.82
CA ALA A 20 23.96 -10.49 8.98
C ALA A 20 23.41 -11.14 7.70
N LEU A 21 23.30 -12.47 7.71
CA LEU A 21 22.59 -13.23 6.69
C LEU A 21 21.09 -12.85 6.73
N THR A 22 20.64 -12.05 5.77
CA THR A 22 19.20 -11.90 5.48
C THR A 22 18.73 -13.19 4.84
N ALA A 23 18.22 -14.12 5.67
CA ALA A 23 17.71 -15.39 5.20
C ALA A 23 16.40 -15.18 4.42
N THR A 24 16.49 -15.13 3.10
CA THR A 24 15.34 -15.34 2.22
C THR A 24 14.97 -16.83 2.31
N GLY A 25 13.99 -17.15 3.15
CA GLY A 25 13.53 -18.52 3.34
C GLY A 25 12.33 -18.83 2.45
N CYS A 26 12.48 -19.80 1.56
CA CYS A 26 11.33 -20.48 0.93
C CYS A 26 10.93 -21.64 1.83
N VAL A 27 9.76 -21.57 2.45
CA VAL A 27 9.19 -22.66 3.26
C VAL A 27 7.76 -22.89 2.79
N ASN A 28 7.43 -24.10 2.34
CA ASN A 28 6.08 -24.52 1.97
C ASN A 28 5.33 -23.56 1.01
N GLY A 29 5.99 -23.10 -0.07
CA GLY A 29 5.37 -22.19 -1.05
C GLY A 29 5.21 -20.74 -0.58
N ARG A 30 5.85 -20.39 0.54
CA ARG A 30 5.94 -19.01 1.06
C ARG A 30 7.39 -18.52 0.98
N THR A 31 7.60 -17.38 0.35
CA THR A 31 8.87 -16.63 0.35
C THR A 31 8.78 -15.48 1.34
N VAL A 32 9.75 -15.37 2.25
CA VAL A 32 9.81 -14.26 3.23
C VAL A 32 11.02 -13.37 2.93
N VAL A 33 10.77 -12.08 2.76
CA VAL A 33 11.76 -11.07 2.37
C VAL A 33 11.71 -9.92 3.37
N PRO A 34 12.63 -9.85 4.36
CA PRO A 34 12.74 -8.68 5.22
C PRO A 34 13.38 -7.52 4.45
N VAL A 35 12.62 -6.46 4.16
CA VAL A 35 13.11 -5.31 3.39
C VAL A 35 13.40 -4.15 4.34
N ARG A 36 14.68 -3.76 4.42
CA ARG A 36 15.09 -2.55 5.14
C ARG A 36 14.86 -1.30 4.27
N MET A 37 14.11 -0.36 4.81
CA MET A 37 13.74 0.91 4.16
C MET A 37 14.74 1.99 4.59
N GLN A 38 16.03 1.87 4.23
CA GLN A 38 17.02 2.89 4.61
C GLN A 38 16.90 4.13 3.71
N PRO A 39 16.39 5.29 4.18
CA PRO A 39 16.06 6.42 3.31
C PRO A 39 17.26 7.02 2.59
N ALA A 40 18.46 6.93 3.17
CA ALA A 40 19.70 7.39 2.56
C ALA A 40 20.22 6.48 1.43
N ALA A 41 19.82 5.20 1.41
CA ALA A 41 20.29 4.21 0.44
C ALA A 41 19.26 3.93 -0.69
N LEU A 42 18.10 4.59 -0.68
CA LEU A 42 17.09 4.42 -1.73
C LEU A 42 17.65 4.95 -3.06
N ALA A 43 17.52 4.17 -4.13
CA ALA A 43 18.01 4.54 -5.46
C ALA A 43 17.22 5.72 -6.04
N MET A 44 17.81 6.44 -7.00
CA MET A 44 17.08 7.44 -7.78
C MET A 44 15.99 6.75 -8.62
N PRO A 45 14.82 7.37 -8.84
CA PRO A 45 13.67 6.73 -9.51
C PRO A 45 13.97 6.13 -10.90
N SER A 46 14.94 6.67 -11.64
CA SER A 46 15.30 6.20 -12.99
C SER A 46 16.18 4.95 -13.02
N ALA A 47 16.61 4.43 -11.87
CA ALA A 47 17.51 3.28 -11.75
C ALA A 47 16.93 2.20 -10.83
N VAL A 48 15.60 2.14 -10.70
CA VAL A 48 14.95 1.13 -9.86
C VAL A 48 15.12 -0.25 -10.49
N ASP A 49 15.79 -1.12 -9.75
CA ASP A 49 15.96 -2.53 -10.08
C ASP A 49 14.67 -3.29 -9.73
N LEU A 50 14.05 -3.89 -10.76
CA LEU A 50 12.83 -4.69 -10.65
C LEU A 50 13.10 -6.21 -10.78
N SER A 51 14.35 -6.63 -10.63
CA SER A 51 14.77 -8.02 -10.83
C SER A 51 14.38 -8.98 -9.71
N SER A 52 14.03 -8.44 -8.53
CA SER A 52 13.66 -9.24 -7.35
C SER A 52 12.63 -8.54 -6.49
N HIS A 53 11.90 -9.30 -5.66
CA HIS A 53 10.94 -8.75 -4.71
C HIS A 53 11.55 -7.67 -3.80
N GLU A 54 12.75 -7.92 -3.27
CA GLU A 54 13.43 -6.97 -2.39
C GLU A 54 13.79 -5.68 -3.12
N ALA A 55 14.38 -5.79 -4.31
CA ALA A 55 14.79 -4.64 -5.11
C ALA A 55 13.57 -3.80 -5.54
N THR A 56 12.50 -4.45 -6.01
CA THR A 56 11.23 -3.80 -6.39
C THR A 56 10.64 -3.02 -5.21
N VAL A 57 10.50 -3.67 -4.05
CA VAL A 57 9.92 -3.03 -2.84
C VAL A 57 10.78 -1.84 -2.40
N ARG A 58 12.11 -1.97 -2.43
CA ARG A 58 13.03 -0.89 -2.03
C ARG A 58 12.97 0.30 -3.00
N GLY A 59 12.91 0.04 -4.30
CA GLY A 59 12.79 1.09 -5.31
C GLY A 59 11.48 1.87 -5.20
N ILE A 60 10.36 1.16 -5.01
CA ILE A 60 9.04 1.75 -4.79
C ILE A 60 9.02 2.58 -3.50
N ALA A 61 9.56 2.04 -2.40
CA ALA A 61 9.68 2.77 -1.14
C ALA A 61 10.50 4.07 -1.28
N GLY A 62 11.53 4.06 -2.14
CA GLY A 62 12.28 5.25 -2.55
C GLY A 62 11.40 6.39 -3.04
N ILE A 63 10.51 6.07 -3.98
CA ILE A 63 9.58 7.04 -4.57
C ILE A 63 8.55 7.48 -3.53
N ILE A 64 7.94 6.55 -2.79
CA ILE A 64 6.92 6.87 -1.77
C ILE A 64 7.47 7.86 -0.72
N VAL A 65 8.67 7.61 -0.21
CA VAL A 65 9.26 8.44 0.85
C VAL A 65 9.81 9.76 0.31
N ARG A 66 10.61 9.74 -0.76
CA ARG A 66 11.32 10.94 -1.23
C ARG A 66 10.49 11.84 -2.12
N ASP A 67 9.68 11.24 -2.99
CA ASP A 67 8.95 11.98 -4.02
C ASP A 67 7.54 12.34 -3.60
N LEU A 68 6.90 11.49 -2.76
CA LEU A 68 5.52 11.67 -2.30
C LEU A 68 5.44 12.10 -0.82
N GLY A 69 6.56 12.08 -0.08
CA GLY A 69 6.59 12.52 1.32
C GLY A 69 5.82 11.61 2.29
N LEU A 70 5.51 10.38 1.87
CA LEU A 70 4.73 9.42 2.66
C LEU A 70 5.67 8.57 3.53
N PRO A 71 5.47 8.50 4.86
CA PRO A 71 6.37 7.78 5.74
C PRO A 71 6.23 6.27 5.57
N LEU A 72 7.32 5.54 5.76
CA LEU A 72 7.33 4.08 5.85
C LEU A 72 8.15 3.66 7.08
N PRO A 73 7.87 2.50 7.69
CA PRO A 73 8.67 2.02 8.80
C PRO A 73 10.06 1.61 8.31
N GLU A 74 11.05 1.60 9.21
CA GLU A 74 12.44 1.23 8.89
C GLU A 74 12.59 -0.17 8.25
N THR A 75 11.65 -1.06 8.52
CA THR A 75 11.63 -2.41 7.96
C THR A 75 10.20 -2.86 7.72
N VAL A 76 9.97 -3.40 6.53
CA VAL A 76 8.73 -4.09 6.15
C VAL A 76 9.07 -5.53 5.81
N THR A 77 8.33 -6.48 6.38
CA THR A 77 8.47 -7.89 5.99
C THR A 77 7.51 -8.19 4.86
N VAL A 78 8.04 -8.64 3.73
CA VAL A 78 7.25 -9.00 2.55
C VAL A 78 7.12 -10.51 2.48
N TYR A 79 5.88 -10.98 2.44
CA TYR A 79 5.52 -12.37 2.25
C TYR A 79 4.94 -12.54 0.85
N VAL A 80 5.49 -13.48 0.09
CA VAL A 80 4.99 -13.83 -1.25
C VAL A 80 4.56 -15.29 -1.23
N TYR A 81 3.29 -15.54 -1.53
CA TYR A 81 2.65 -16.85 -1.42
C TYR A 81 2.36 -17.41 -2.81
N SER A 82 2.76 -18.66 -3.06
CA SER A 82 2.75 -19.27 -4.39
C SER A 82 1.37 -19.74 -4.86
N SER A 83 0.37 -19.75 -3.99
CA SER A 83 -1.01 -20.08 -4.33
C SER A 83 -2.01 -19.34 -3.45
N ARG A 84 -3.29 -19.34 -3.85
CA ARG A 84 -4.37 -18.70 -3.09
C ARG A 84 -4.62 -19.38 -1.75
N GLU A 85 -4.52 -20.70 -1.69
CA GLU A 85 -4.68 -21.47 -0.45
C GLU A 85 -3.56 -21.14 0.55
N ILE A 86 -2.32 -21.01 0.07
CA ILE A 86 -1.18 -20.64 0.91
C ILE A 86 -1.30 -19.16 1.32
N PHE A 87 -1.79 -18.29 0.44
CA PHE A 87 -2.07 -16.89 0.77
C PHE A 87 -3.12 -16.77 1.88
N GLU A 88 -4.23 -17.51 1.81
CA GLU A 88 -5.25 -17.53 2.86
C GLU A 88 -4.66 -17.98 4.21
N GLN A 89 -3.87 -19.06 4.21
CA GLN A 89 -3.21 -19.53 5.42
C GLN A 89 -2.21 -18.48 5.96
N GLY A 90 -1.49 -17.79 5.07
CA GLY A 90 -0.60 -16.68 5.39
C GLY A 90 -1.32 -15.49 6.02
N LEU A 91 -2.53 -15.14 5.55
CA LEU A 91 -3.35 -14.09 6.17
C LEU A 91 -3.65 -14.41 7.64
N VAL A 92 -3.87 -15.69 7.97
CA VAL A 92 -4.09 -16.14 9.35
C VAL A 92 -2.80 -16.14 10.16
N ASP A 93 -1.76 -16.81 9.66
CA ASP A 93 -0.56 -17.10 10.43
C ASP A 93 0.36 -15.89 10.56
N ASP A 94 0.64 -15.22 9.44
CA ASP A 94 1.56 -14.09 9.35
C ASP A 94 0.81 -12.77 9.58
N GLY A 95 -0.39 -12.64 8.99
CA GLY A 95 -1.21 -11.44 9.03
C GLY A 95 -2.15 -11.33 10.24
N ARG A 96 -2.25 -12.37 11.07
CA ARG A 96 -3.12 -12.41 12.26
C ARG A 96 -4.58 -12.05 11.96
N VAL A 97 -5.04 -12.35 10.74
CA VAL A 97 -6.42 -12.18 10.32
C VAL A 97 -7.24 -13.38 10.86
N SER A 98 -8.49 -13.15 11.26
CA SER A 98 -9.36 -14.26 11.66
C SER A 98 -9.60 -15.19 10.47
N ARG A 99 -9.79 -16.50 10.69
CA ARG A 99 -9.99 -17.47 9.60
C ARG A 99 -11.14 -17.08 8.66
N VAL A 100 -12.26 -16.64 9.23
CA VAL A 100 -13.43 -16.19 8.43
C VAL A 100 -13.05 -15.01 7.54
N ARG A 101 -12.36 -14.01 8.09
CA ARG A 101 -11.94 -12.85 7.31
C ARG A 101 -10.84 -13.18 6.31
N ALA A 102 -9.96 -14.12 6.63
CA ALA A 102 -8.91 -14.58 5.72
C ALA A 102 -9.53 -15.26 4.49
N ALA A 103 -10.53 -16.13 4.68
CA ALA A 103 -11.28 -16.73 3.57
C ALA A 103 -12.03 -15.68 2.73
N GLU A 104 -12.69 -14.70 3.36
CA GLU A 104 -13.32 -13.61 2.61
C GLU A 104 -12.32 -12.80 1.79
N LEU A 105 -11.18 -12.44 2.38
CA LEU A 105 -10.14 -11.66 1.71
C LEU A 105 -9.45 -12.46 0.61
N SER A 106 -9.14 -13.74 0.86
CA SER A 106 -8.44 -14.60 -0.07
C SER A 106 -9.24 -14.86 -1.33
N ASP A 107 -10.55 -14.62 -1.37
CA ASP A 107 -11.38 -14.74 -2.58
C ASP A 107 -11.12 -13.63 -3.61
N PHE A 108 -10.70 -12.43 -3.17
CA PHE A 108 -10.59 -11.27 -4.08
C PHE A 108 -9.28 -10.49 -3.97
N ALA A 109 -8.62 -10.49 -2.82
CA ALA A 109 -7.38 -9.75 -2.62
C ALA A 109 -6.21 -10.44 -3.33
N LEU A 110 -5.35 -9.64 -3.93
CA LEU A 110 -4.03 -10.07 -4.43
C LEU A 110 -2.90 -9.64 -3.48
N GLY A 111 -3.18 -8.67 -2.60
CA GLY A 111 -2.26 -8.18 -1.60
C GLY A 111 -3.01 -7.67 -0.37
N VAL A 112 -2.30 -7.62 0.76
CA VAL A 112 -2.74 -6.93 1.98
C VAL A 112 -1.55 -6.25 2.64
N GLY A 113 -1.61 -4.93 2.75
CA GLY A 113 -0.74 -4.12 3.58
C GLY A 113 -1.20 -4.12 5.04
N LYS A 114 -0.30 -4.47 5.95
CA LYS A 114 -0.51 -4.43 7.40
C LYS A 114 0.61 -3.68 8.09
N ARG A 115 0.50 -3.47 9.40
CA ARG A 115 1.57 -2.84 10.19
C ARG A 115 2.91 -3.55 9.95
N ARG A 116 3.83 -2.87 9.25
CA ARG A 116 5.19 -3.35 8.90
C ARG A 116 5.22 -4.64 8.06
N GLN A 117 4.16 -4.96 7.33
CA GLN A 117 4.08 -6.20 6.54
C GLN A 117 3.37 -5.98 5.21
N LEU A 118 3.82 -6.71 4.17
CA LEU A 118 3.04 -6.94 2.94
C LEU A 118 2.79 -8.43 2.81
N LEU A 119 1.55 -8.81 2.57
CA LEU A 119 1.15 -10.18 2.27
C LEU A 119 0.67 -10.20 0.82
N LEU A 120 1.42 -10.85 -0.07
CA LEU A 120 1.17 -10.80 -1.52
C LEU A 120 0.95 -12.19 -2.09
N HIS A 121 -0.15 -12.37 -2.81
CA HIS A 121 -0.31 -13.53 -3.68
C HIS A 121 0.57 -13.35 -4.92
N GLN A 122 1.39 -14.36 -5.22
CA GLN A 122 2.42 -14.26 -6.25
C GLN A 122 1.85 -13.93 -7.63
N GLU A 123 2.48 -12.98 -8.32
CA GLU A 123 2.35 -12.80 -9.76
C GLU A 123 3.52 -13.48 -10.51
N PRO A 124 3.29 -14.06 -11.71
CA PRO A 124 4.35 -14.71 -12.48
C PRO A 124 5.47 -13.75 -12.91
N ASN A 125 5.18 -12.45 -13.04
CA ASN A 125 6.11 -11.44 -13.53
C ASN A 125 6.28 -10.28 -12.54
N VAL A 126 7.33 -10.37 -11.73
CA VAL A 126 7.73 -9.37 -10.71
C VAL A 126 8.13 -8.00 -11.28
N GLY A 127 8.38 -7.91 -12.59
CA GLY A 127 8.68 -6.64 -13.27
C GLY A 127 7.48 -6.03 -13.98
N SER A 128 6.31 -6.69 -13.96
CA SER A 128 5.12 -6.18 -14.64
C SER A 128 4.58 -4.91 -13.99
N ALA A 129 3.97 -4.03 -14.79
CA ALA A 129 3.35 -2.81 -14.28
C ALA A 129 2.28 -3.10 -13.22
N GLU A 130 1.52 -4.19 -13.36
CA GLU A 130 0.48 -4.54 -12.37
C GLU A 130 1.07 -5.09 -11.06
N TRP A 131 2.18 -5.83 -11.11
CA TRP A 131 2.88 -6.21 -9.88
C TRP A 131 3.45 -4.99 -9.15
N VAL A 132 4.10 -4.09 -9.89
CA VAL A 132 4.63 -2.83 -9.33
C VAL A 132 3.49 -1.98 -8.74
N ARG A 133 2.35 -1.90 -9.43
CA ARG A 133 1.14 -1.22 -8.95
C ARG A 133 0.66 -1.82 -7.63
N LEU A 134 0.55 -3.15 -7.56
CA LEU A 134 0.11 -3.87 -6.36
C LEU A 134 1.06 -3.59 -5.19
N VAL A 135 2.37 -3.74 -5.37
CA VAL A 135 3.35 -3.48 -4.29
C VAL A 135 3.28 -2.03 -3.81
N ALA A 136 3.14 -1.07 -4.73
CA ALA A 136 3.00 0.35 -4.38
C ALA A 136 1.70 0.64 -3.63
N HIS A 137 0.59 0.03 -4.05
CA HIS A 137 -0.71 0.10 -3.38
C HIS A 137 -0.60 -0.42 -1.94
N GLU A 138 -0.05 -1.63 -1.74
CA GLU A 138 0.04 -2.20 -0.39
C GLU A 138 1.03 -1.45 0.51
N LEU A 139 2.13 -0.91 -0.04
CA LEU A 139 3.02 -0.01 0.71
C LEU A 139 2.34 1.30 1.10
N ALA A 140 1.42 1.81 0.29
CA ALA A 140 0.64 2.99 0.66
C ALA A 140 -0.22 2.71 1.90
N HIS A 141 -0.82 1.52 2.03
CA HIS A 141 -1.50 1.11 3.25
C HIS A 141 -0.54 1.04 4.45
N VAL A 142 0.67 0.50 4.28
CA VAL A 142 1.68 0.54 5.35
C VAL A 142 1.94 1.98 5.80
N SER A 143 2.08 2.92 4.86
CA SER A 143 2.27 4.33 5.17
C SER A 143 1.08 4.95 5.92
N GLN A 144 -0.14 4.67 5.48
CA GLN A 144 -1.36 5.12 6.14
C GLN A 144 -1.47 4.59 7.57
N ILE A 145 -1.06 3.34 7.81
CA ILE A 145 -1.02 2.72 9.14
C ILE A 145 0.02 3.38 10.04
N GLU A 146 1.19 3.75 9.51
CA GLU A 146 2.20 4.50 10.26
C GLU A 146 1.68 5.89 10.64
N LEU A 147 1.06 6.62 9.70
CA LEU A 147 0.47 7.94 9.96
C LEU A 147 -0.65 7.87 11.00
N ALA A 148 -1.54 6.88 10.89
CA ALA A 148 -2.70 6.73 11.76
C ALA A 148 -2.40 5.96 13.06
N GLU A 149 -1.15 5.51 13.26
CA GLU A 149 -0.73 4.64 14.37
C GLU A 149 -1.65 3.43 14.61
N GLY A 150 -2.22 2.88 13.54
CA GLY A 150 -3.15 1.74 13.60
C GLY A 150 -3.93 1.48 12.31
N GLU A 151 -4.48 0.27 12.21
CA GLU A 151 -5.21 -0.20 11.04
C GLU A 151 -6.69 0.25 11.07
N GLY A 152 -7.27 0.56 9.90
CA GLY A 152 -8.72 0.77 9.72
C GLY A 152 -9.31 1.97 10.46
N ARG A 153 -8.51 3.02 10.72
CA ARG A 153 -8.93 4.22 11.49
C ARG A 153 -9.44 5.40 10.66
N ALA A 154 -9.23 5.35 9.34
CA ALA A 154 -9.58 6.41 8.40
C ALA A 154 -10.82 6.02 7.58
N GLU A 155 -11.37 6.98 6.83
CA GLU A 155 -12.32 6.74 5.74
C GLU A 155 -11.78 5.65 4.81
N GLN A 156 -12.42 4.46 4.77
CA GLN A 156 -11.93 3.34 3.96
C GLN A 156 -11.82 3.72 2.47
N TRP A 157 -12.83 4.38 1.91
CA TRP A 157 -12.78 4.81 0.51
C TRP A 157 -11.58 5.72 0.19
N LEU A 158 -11.16 6.55 1.15
CA LEU A 158 -10.02 7.45 1.01
C LEU A 158 -8.70 6.70 1.19
N ALA A 159 -8.64 5.71 2.09
CA ALA A 159 -7.49 4.82 2.23
C ALA A 159 -7.20 4.05 0.93
N GLU A 160 -8.22 3.43 0.35
CA GLU A 160 -8.13 2.72 -0.94
C GLU A 160 -7.81 3.67 -2.09
N GLY A 161 -8.45 4.84 -2.11
CA GLY A 161 -8.24 5.85 -3.14
C GLY A 161 -6.82 6.43 -3.12
N LEU A 162 -6.27 6.73 -1.93
CA LEU A 162 -4.90 7.19 -1.78
C LEU A 162 -3.90 6.08 -2.13
N ALA A 163 -4.22 4.81 -1.86
CA ALA A 163 -3.38 3.68 -2.24
C ALA A 163 -3.28 3.53 -3.77
N GLU A 164 -4.39 3.59 -4.49
CA GLU A 164 -4.39 3.63 -5.97
C GLU A 164 -3.70 4.88 -6.52
N TRP A 165 -3.95 6.06 -5.93
CA TRP A 165 -3.30 7.30 -6.35
C TRP A 165 -1.78 7.20 -6.22
N THR A 166 -1.29 6.68 -5.10
CA THR A 166 0.13 6.44 -4.84
C THR A 166 0.71 5.46 -5.85
N ALA A 167 0.01 4.35 -6.11
CA ALA A 167 0.44 3.36 -7.09
C ALA A 167 0.59 3.95 -8.49
N TYR A 168 -0.35 4.76 -8.96
CA TYR A 168 -0.24 5.38 -10.29
C TYR A 168 0.88 6.41 -10.38
N ARG A 169 1.16 7.16 -9.31
CA ARG A 169 2.32 8.05 -9.26
C ARG A 169 3.64 7.29 -9.31
N VAL A 170 3.73 6.15 -8.62
CA VAL A 170 4.90 5.27 -8.69
C VAL A 170 5.10 4.75 -10.12
N LEU A 171 4.04 4.26 -10.79
CA LEU A 171 4.14 3.80 -12.17
C LEU A 171 4.62 4.90 -13.13
N GLU A 172 4.13 6.14 -12.94
CA GLU A 172 4.52 7.31 -13.73
C GLU A 172 6.00 7.66 -13.54
N ARG A 173 6.50 7.65 -12.29
CA ARG A 173 7.92 7.89 -12.01
C ARG A 173 8.84 6.82 -12.59
N LEU A 174 8.37 5.57 -12.64
CA LEU A 174 9.06 4.44 -13.23
C LEU A 174 8.87 4.33 -14.76
N ARG A 175 8.05 5.21 -15.36
CA ARG A 175 7.70 5.19 -16.80
C ARG A 175 7.06 3.89 -17.27
N LEU A 176 6.37 3.19 -16.37
CA LEU A 176 5.63 1.96 -16.66
C LEU A 176 4.20 2.25 -17.13
N ASP A 177 3.65 3.39 -16.72
CA ASP A 177 2.34 3.90 -17.14
C ASP A 177 2.29 5.42 -16.93
N THR A 178 1.14 6.06 -17.16
CA THR A 178 0.92 7.48 -16.90
C THR A 178 -0.34 7.69 -16.06
N VAL A 179 -0.33 8.71 -15.20
CA VAL A 179 -1.53 9.04 -14.41
C VAL A 179 -2.67 9.50 -15.31
N VAL A 180 -2.37 10.19 -16.42
CA VAL A 180 -3.37 10.61 -17.40
C VAL A 180 -4.13 9.39 -17.95
N ARG A 181 -3.42 8.35 -18.39
CA ARG A 181 -4.05 7.13 -18.89
C ARG A 181 -4.89 6.43 -17.82
N ARG A 182 -4.35 6.28 -16.60
CA ARG A 182 -5.08 5.63 -15.49
C ARG A 182 -6.34 6.39 -15.10
N ARG A 183 -6.29 7.73 -15.10
CA ARG A 183 -7.47 8.58 -14.89
C ARG A 183 -8.54 8.37 -15.96
N LEU A 184 -8.16 8.28 -17.23
CA LEU A 184 -9.12 8.00 -18.31
C LEU A 184 -9.77 6.62 -18.15
N VAL A 185 -8.99 5.59 -17.82
CA VAL A 185 -9.51 4.24 -17.56
C VAL A 185 -10.45 4.22 -16.35
N ALA A 186 -10.11 4.96 -15.29
CA ALA A 186 -10.94 5.09 -14.10
C ALA A 186 -12.29 5.73 -14.45
N VAL A 187 -12.27 6.86 -15.15
CA VAL A 187 -13.45 7.58 -15.61
C VAL A 187 -14.37 6.67 -16.43
N GLU A 188 -13.80 5.94 -17.38
CA GLU A 188 -14.58 5.01 -18.21
C GLU A 188 -15.18 3.89 -17.37
N SER A 189 -14.42 3.35 -16.41
CA SER A 189 -14.88 2.28 -15.52
C SER A 189 -16.05 2.71 -14.61
N VAL A 190 -16.12 3.99 -14.22
CA VAL A 190 -17.15 4.49 -13.31
C VAL A 190 -18.35 5.13 -14.02
N ARG A 191 -18.26 5.43 -15.33
CA ARG A 191 -19.31 6.17 -16.06
C ARG A 191 -20.69 5.52 -15.95
N ALA A 192 -20.76 4.20 -16.09
CA ALA A 192 -21.99 3.42 -15.97
C ALA A 192 -22.19 2.82 -14.57
N HIS A 193 -21.34 3.17 -13.59
CA HIS A 193 -21.40 2.58 -12.26
C HIS A 193 -22.63 3.07 -11.51
N ARG A 194 -23.39 2.14 -10.92
CA ARG A 194 -24.73 2.40 -10.35
C ARG A 194 -24.76 3.57 -9.34
N PRO A 195 -23.83 3.71 -8.38
CA PRO A 195 -23.81 4.86 -7.46
C PRO A 195 -23.71 6.21 -8.16
N VAL A 196 -22.88 6.28 -9.21
CA VAL A 196 -22.66 7.50 -10.00
C VAL A 196 -23.91 7.86 -10.79
N VAL A 197 -24.49 6.89 -11.49
CA VAL A 197 -25.74 7.06 -12.25
C VAL A 197 -26.90 7.46 -11.34
N ALA A 198 -26.99 6.84 -10.15
CA ALA A 198 -28.00 7.15 -9.14
C ALA A 198 -27.75 8.47 -8.39
N ARG A 199 -26.64 9.15 -8.66
CA ARG A 199 -26.20 10.38 -7.98
C ARG A 199 -26.19 10.24 -6.45
N ARG A 200 -25.69 9.10 -5.97
CA ARG A 200 -25.58 8.79 -4.54
C ARG A 200 -24.42 7.84 -4.32
N LEU A 201 -23.33 8.34 -3.72
CA LEU A 201 -22.13 7.54 -3.47
C LEU A 201 -22.25 6.77 -2.16
N ASP A 202 -22.97 7.32 -1.17
CA ASP A 202 -23.08 6.73 0.17
C ASP A 202 -21.70 6.57 0.82
N LEU A 203 -20.96 7.70 0.88
CA LEU A 203 -19.61 7.77 1.45
C LEU A 203 -19.58 7.33 2.91
N GLU A 204 -20.68 7.48 3.64
CA GLU A 204 -20.82 6.95 5.00
C GLU A 204 -20.58 5.44 5.04
N THR A 205 -21.29 4.70 4.18
CA THR A 205 -21.12 3.24 4.06
C THR A 205 -19.74 2.89 3.53
N LEU A 206 -19.31 3.55 2.45
CA LEU A 206 -18.01 3.32 1.81
C LEU A 206 -16.82 3.66 2.72
N GLY A 207 -17.03 4.47 3.75
CA GLY A 207 -15.99 4.86 4.68
C GLY A 207 -15.70 3.84 5.78
N THR A 208 -16.47 2.75 5.87
CA THR A 208 -16.20 1.64 6.78
C THR A 208 -15.60 0.44 6.04
N PRO A 209 -14.68 -0.34 6.65
CA PRO A 209 -14.13 -1.54 6.01
C PRO A 209 -15.19 -2.55 5.57
N ARG A 210 -16.23 -2.76 6.40
CA ARG A 210 -17.34 -3.66 6.10
C ARG A 210 -18.22 -3.13 4.98
N GLY A 211 -18.61 -1.86 5.04
CA GLY A 211 -19.46 -1.25 4.02
C GLY A 211 -18.76 -1.20 2.67
N PHE A 212 -17.46 -0.88 2.64
CA PHE A 212 -16.62 -0.98 1.46
C PHE A 212 -16.59 -2.42 0.92
N THR A 213 -16.36 -3.41 1.80
CA THR A 213 -16.35 -4.84 1.42
C THR A 213 -17.65 -5.25 0.71
N VAL A 214 -18.77 -4.98 1.35
CA VAL A 214 -20.10 -5.31 0.82
C VAL A 214 -20.36 -4.59 -0.50
N ARG A 215 -19.92 -3.32 -0.63
CA ARG A 215 -20.14 -2.54 -1.84
C ARG A 215 -19.38 -3.10 -3.03
N HIS A 216 -18.07 -3.36 -2.87
CA HIS A 216 -17.25 -3.84 -3.98
C HIS A 216 -17.67 -5.24 -4.45
N LEU A 217 -18.12 -6.11 -3.54
CA LEU A 217 -18.66 -7.43 -3.90
C LEU A 217 -19.98 -7.32 -4.67
N ARG A 218 -20.86 -6.40 -4.26
CA ARG A 218 -22.17 -6.23 -4.90
C ARG A 218 -22.10 -5.50 -6.23
N GLU A 219 -21.16 -4.59 -6.39
CA GLU A 219 -21.17 -3.62 -7.50
C GLU A 219 -19.98 -3.69 -8.44
N GLY A 220 -19.05 -4.59 -8.16
CA GLY A 220 -17.85 -4.81 -8.96
C GLY A 220 -16.63 -4.15 -8.33
N SER A 221 -15.63 -4.98 -8.03
CA SER A 221 -14.39 -4.54 -7.37
C SER A 221 -13.70 -3.42 -8.15
N GLN A 222 -13.44 -3.63 -9.44
CA GLN A 222 -12.77 -2.62 -10.26
C GLN A 222 -13.47 -1.27 -10.22
N ALA A 223 -14.79 -1.19 -10.40
CA ALA A 223 -15.50 0.08 -10.42
C ALA A 223 -15.47 0.80 -9.05
N THR A 224 -15.55 0.06 -7.94
CA THR A 224 -15.47 0.64 -6.60
C THR A 224 -14.09 1.21 -6.29
N TYR A 225 -13.00 0.50 -6.62
CA TYR A 225 -11.64 1.02 -6.42
C TYR A 225 -11.33 2.20 -7.35
N GLN A 226 -11.78 2.16 -8.60
CA GLN A 226 -11.61 3.28 -9.54
C GLN A 226 -12.41 4.52 -9.09
N LEU A 227 -13.59 4.34 -8.51
CA LEU A 227 -14.35 5.42 -7.88
C LEU A 227 -13.56 6.02 -6.70
N SER A 228 -13.09 5.19 -5.77
CA SER A 228 -12.25 5.64 -4.65
C SER A 228 -11.01 6.42 -5.11
N TYR A 229 -10.32 5.93 -6.14
CA TYR A 229 -9.20 6.64 -6.76
C TYR A 229 -9.61 8.03 -7.25
N LEU A 230 -10.70 8.15 -8.03
CA LEU A 230 -11.15 9.44 -8.56
C LEU A 230 -11.55 10.42 -7.45
N LEU A 231 -12.16 9.93 -6.37
CA LEU A 231 -12.51 10.75 -5.21
C LEU A 231 -11.25 11.27 -4.50
N ALA A 232 -10.26 10.39 -4.26
CA ALA A 232 -9.00 10.79 -3.65
C ALA A 232 -8.18 11.73 -4.55
N ASP A 233 -8.11 11.45 -5.85
CA ASP A 233 -7.41 12.30 -6.83
C ASP A 233 -8.05 13.70 -6.91
N TYR A 234 -9.38 13.78 -6.86
CA TYR A 234 -10.10 15.05 -6.80
C TYR A 234 -9.83 15.81 -5.49
N LEU A 235 -9.89 15.13 -4.34
CA LEU A 235 -9.62 15.73 -3.03
C LEU A 235 -8.17 16.25 -2.94
N ILE A 236 -7.19 15.47 -3.43
CA ILE A 236 -5.77 15.87 -3.49
C ILE A 236 -5.59 17.05 -4.45
N ALA A 237 -6.29 17.09 -5.58
CA ALA A 237 -6.21 18.23 -6.51
C ALA A 237 -6.81 19.51 -5.91
N ARG A 238 -7.79 19.38 -5.02
CA ARG A 238 -8.49 20.49 -4.37
C ARG A 238 -7.72 21.06 -3.18
N ASP A 239 -7.31 20.19 -2.26
CA ASP A 239 -6.76 20.56 -0.96
C ASP A 239 -5.25 20.29 -0.85
N GLY A 240 -4.67 19.54 -1.78
CA GLY A 240 -3.26 19.12 -1.74
C GLY A 240 -3.06 17.81 -0.95
N LEU A 241 -1.93 17.14 -1.22
CA LEU A 241 -1.57 15.90 -0.56
C LEU A 241 -1.32 16.10 0.94
N ASP A 242 -0.76 17.24 1.35
CA ASP A 242 -0.44 17.53 2.74
C ASP A 242 -1.68 17.49 3.65
N HIS A 243 -2.82 18.01 3.19
CA HIS A 243 -4.09 17.95 3.91
C HIS A 243 -4.60 16.50 4.08
N VAL A 244 -4.41 15.65 3.06
CA VAL A 244 -4.74 14.23 3.15
C VAL A 244 -3.82 13.54 4.15
N VAL A 245 -2.52 13.84 4.13
CA VAL A 245 -1.56 13.28 5.10
C VAL A 245 -1.92 13.71 6.52
N ASP A 246 -2.26 14.98 6.74
CA ASP A 246 -2.69 15.48 8.06
C ASP A 246 -4.00 14.85 8.52
N TYR A 247 -4.93 14.57 7.61
CA TYR A 247 -6.12 13.78 7.91
C TYR A 247 -5.74 12.39 8.46
N PHE A 248 -4.86 11.65 7.79
CA PHE A 248 -4.40 10.34 8.31
C PHE A 248 -3.66 10.46 9.64
N ARG A 249 -2.84 11.50 9.86
CA ARG A 249 -2.19 11.74 11.18
C ARG A 249 -3.22 11.97 12.28
N SER A 250 -4.29 12.72 11.98
CA SER A 250 -5.37 12.95 12.95
C SER A 250 -6.07 11.65 13.38
N CYS A 251 -6.00 10.58 12.58
CA CYS A 251 -6.54 9.26 12.92
C CYS A 251 -5.74 8.53 14.01
N ALA A 252 -4.54 9.00 14.40
CA ALA A 252 -3.76 8.45 15.52
C ALA A 252 -4.47 8.57 16.88
N THR A 253 -5.24 9.64 17.07
CA THR A 253 -5.99 9.86 18.31
C THR A 253 -7.39 9.24 18.22
N ARG A 254 -8.03 8.95 19.37
CA ARG A 254 -9.46 8.60 19.37
C ARG A 254 -10.28 9.85 19.08
N GLY A 255 -11.33 9.72 18.27
CA GLY A 255 -12.23 10.82 17.95
C GLY A 255 -13.23 10.45 16.87
N ASP A 256 -14.17 11.36 16.62
CA ASP A 256 -15.15 11.23 15.56
C ASP A 256 -14.49 11.35 14.18
N ARG A 257 -14.77 10.39 13.31
CA ARG A 257 -14.24 10.32 11.94
C ARG A 257 -14.71 11.51 11.12
N HIS A 258 -15.95 11.95 11.30
CA HIS A 258 -16.53 13.05 10.53
C HIS A 258 -15.94 14.39 10.98
N GLY A 259 -15.78 14.60 12.28
CA GLY A 259 -15.08 15.75 12.84
C GLY A 259 -13.64 15.88 12.32
N LYS A 260 -12.91 14.75 12.19
CA LYS A 260 -11.55 14.75 11.62
C LYS A 260 -11.54 15.08 10.14
N PHE A 261 -12.49 14.52 9.37
CA PHE A 261 -12.63 14.85 7.95
C PHE A 261 -12.91 16.34 7.77
N ALA A 262 -13.87 16.88 8.52
CA ALA A 262 -14.23 18.30 8.47
C ALA A 262 -13.08 19.21 8.89
N ALA A 263 -12.32 18.83 9.92
CA ALA A 263 -11.14 19.59 10.34
C ALA A 263 -10.05 19.62 9.27
N ALA A 264 -9.84 18.52 8.54
CA ALA A 264 -8.79 18.43 7.52
C ALA A 264 -9.16 19.13 6.21
N PHE A 265 -10.42 19.03 5.78
CA PHE A 265 -10.87 19.45 4.44
C PHE A 265 -11.85 20.64 4.45
N GLY A 266 -12.13 21.21 5.61
CA GLY A 266 -12.96 22.40 5.77
C GLY A 266 -14.45 22.22 5.43
N GLN A 267 -14.93 20.98 5.32
CA GLN A 267 -16.32 20.67 4.97
C GLN A 267 -16.77 19.31 5.51
N SER A 268 -18.09 19.11 5.62
CA SER A 268 -18.63 17.80 6.00
C SER A 268 -18.42 16.75 4.90
N LEU A 269 -18.49 15.47 5.28
CA LEU A 269 -18.44 14.35 4.33
C LEU A 269 -19.61 14.40 3.34
N GLU A 270 -20.78 14.84 3.78
CA GLU A 270 -21.99 15.00 2.96
C GLU A 270 -21.84 16.12 1.92
N ASP A 271 -21.22 17.24 2.31
CA ASP A 271 -20.93 18.33 1.38
C ASP A 271 -19.91 17.89 0.32
N PHE A 272 -18.87 17.16 0.74
CA PHE A 272 -17.91 16.56 -0.18
C PHE A 272 -18.57 15.57 -1.14
N GLU A 273 -19.48 14.70 -0.67
CA GLU A 273 -20.18 13.76 -1.56
C GLU A 273 -20.94 14.49 -2.68
N ARG A 274 -21.66 15.57 -2.35
CA ARG A 274 -22.39 16.36 -3.34
C ARG A 274 -21.45 17.05 -4.32
N GLU A 275 -20.36 17.62 -3.82
CA GLU A 275 -19.33 18.25 -4.65
C GLU A 275 -18.68 17.24 -5.61
N ALA A 276 -18.29 16.07 -5.10
CA ALA A 276 -17.65 15.01 -5.86
C ALA A 276 -18.59 14.44 -6.94
N LEU A 277 -19.88 14.27 -6.64
CA LEU A 277 -20.87 13.89 -7.65
C LEU A 277 -20.98 14.92 -8.78
N ALA A 278 -20.97 16.21 -8.44
CA ALA A 278 -20.97 17.28 -9.45
C ALA A 278 -19.69 17.29 -10.29
N HIS A 279 -18.54 16.96 -9.68
CA HIS A 279 -17.29 16.76 -10.39
C HIS A 279 -17.35 15.58 -11.36
N LEU A 280 -17.77 14.40 -10.88
CA LEU A 280 -17.86 13.18 -11.69
C LEU A 280 -18.83 13.30 -12.87
N ALA A 281 -19.93 14.05 -12.70
CA ALA A 281 -20.90 14.31 -13.76
C ALA A 281 -20.30 15.00 -15.00
N LYS A 282 -19.18 15.72 -14.85
CA LYS A 282 -18.47 16.35 -15.97
C LYS A 282 -17.89 15.34 -16.96
N PHE A 283 -17.73 14.08 -16.56
CA PHE A 283 -17.20 13.00 -17.39
C PHE A 283 -18.26 12.05 -17.94
N SER A 284 -19.54 12.32 -17.67
CA SER A 284 -20.67 11.46 -18.07
C SER A 284 -21.23 11.79 -19.46
N HIS A 285 -20.53 12.61 -20.27
CA HIS A 285 -20.93 13.05 -21.60
C HIS A 285 -19.98 12.53 -22.68
#